data_AF-A0A7X8BVU9-F1
#
_entry.id   AF-A0A7X8BVU9-F1
#
_cell.length_a   1.000
_cell.length_b   1.000
_cell.length_c   1.000
_cell.angle_alpha   90.00
_cell.angle_beta   90.00
_cell.angle_gamma   90.00
#
_symmetry.space_group_name_H-M   'P 1'
#
loop_
_entity.id
_entity.type
_entity.pdbx_description
1 polymer ?
#
loop_
_entity_poly.entity_id
_entity_poly.type
_entity_poly.pdbx_seq_one_letter_code
_entity_poly.pdbx_strand_id
1 'polypeptide(L)'
;MKKMLGILKNKYLLASLFFIIWVGFLDNNNILRTMKTRKNLRELRKTVEYYNKEIKENQRIIRELTMDKKSFEKYARETFFLKRPDEEIYIIEEN
;
A
#
# COMPACT_ATOMS: atom_id res chain seq x y z
N MET A 1 -51.57 -3.32 17.91
CA MET A 1 -50.87 -2.12 18.45
C MET A 1 -50.76 -2.09 19.99
N LYS A 2 -51.78 -2.45 20.79
CA LYS A 2 -51.72 -2.41 22.26
C LYS A 2 -50.71 -3.38 22.93
N LYS A 3 -50.40 -4.55 22.34
CA LYS A 3 -49.41 -5.50 22.90
C LYS A 3 -47.96 -5.00 22.82
N MET A 4 -47.63 -4.20 21.80
CA MET A 4 -46.27 -3.67 21.58
C MET A 4 -45.88 -2.62 22.64
N LEU A 5 -46.87 -1.85 23.13
CA LEU A 5 -46.69 -0.89 24.23
C LEU A 5 -46.45 -1.56 25.60
N GLY A 6 -46.92 -2.79 25.79
CA GLY A 6 -46.69 -3.55 27.03
C GLY A 6 -45.24 -4.04 27.18
N ILE A 7 -44.62 -4.42 26.06
CA ILE A 7 -43.21 -4.84 26.00
C ILE A 7 -42.29 -3.64 26.25
N LEU A 8 -42.66 -2.45 25.76
CA LEU A 8 -41.95 -1.19 25.98
C LEU A 8 -42.07 -0.63 27.42
N LYS A 9 -43.05 -1.08 28.22
CA LYS A 9 -43.18 -0.70 29.64
C LYS A 9 -42.30 -1.51 30.58
N ASN A 10 -41.68 -2.60 30.10
CA ASN A 10 -40.81 -3.40 30.94
C ASN A 10 -39.43 -2.72 31.05
N LYS A 11 -39.21 -2.02 32.16
CA LYS A 11 -37.97 -1.28 32.47
C LYS A 11 -36.70 -2.12 32.31
N TYR A 12 -36.76 -3.43 32.55
CA TYR A 12 -35.61 -4.32 32.37
C TYR A 12 -35.28 -4.57 30.90
N LEU A 13 -36.31 -4.68 30.05
CA LEU A 13 -36.13 -4.92 28.62
C LEU A 13 -35.59 -3.67 27.91
N LEU A 14 -36.07 -2.49 28.31
CA LEU A 14 -35.57 -1.21 27.81
C LEU A 14 -34.14 -0.95 28.28
N ALA A 15 -33.82 -1.24 29.55
CA ALA A 15 -32.46 -1.14 30.07
C ALA A 15 -31.50 -2.11 29.37
N SER A 16 -31.91 -3.36 29.14
CA SER A 16 -31.11 -4.34 28.40
C SER A 16 -30.91 -3.93 26.95
N LEU A 17 -31.95 -3.44 26.27
CA LEU A 17 -31.83 -2.97 24.88
C LEU A 17 -30.90 -1.75 24.79
N PHE A 18 -31.02 -0.81 25.72
CA PHE A 18 -30.11 0.32 25.84
C PHE A 18 -28.67 -0.16 26.06
N PHE A 19 -28.46 -1.14 26.94
CA PHE A 19 -27.13 -1.69 27.22
C PHE A 19 -26.54 -2.42 26.01
N ILE A 20 -27.35 -3.17 25.27
CA ILE A 20 -26.94 -3.86 24.03
C ILE A 20 -26.57 -2.84 22.96
N ILE A 21 -27.37 -1.79 22.78
CA ILE A 21 -27.07 -0.71 21.84
C ILE A 21 -25.83 0.06 22.30
N TRP A 22 -25.65 0.31 23.60
CA TRP A 22 -24.49 0.98 24.15
C TRP A 22 -23.20 0.18 23.93
N VAL A 23 -23.18 -1.09 24.32
CA VAL A 23 -22.01 -1.96 24.13
C VAL A 23 -21.76 -2.25 22.64
N GLY A 24 -22.82 -2.29 21.82
CA GLY A 24 -22.72 -2.56 20.39
C GLY A 24 -22.32 -1.36 19.53
N PHE A 25 -22.76 -0.14 19.88
CA PHE A 25 -22.55 1.08 19.08
C PHE A 25 -21.66 2.13 19.73
N LEU A 26 -21.73 2.32 21.05
CA LEU A 26 -20.91 3.30 21.77
C LEU A 26 -19.58 2.71 22.27
N ASP A 27 -19.58 1.45 22.69
CA ASP A 27 -18.34 0.81 23.12
C ASP A 27 -17.46 0.49 21.92
N ASN A 28 -16.16 0.60 22.13
CA ASN A 28 -15.09 0.84 21.14
C ASN A 28 -14.84 -0.27 20.12
N ASN A 29 -15.81 -1.17 19.89
CA ASN A 29 -15.80 -2.14 18.80
C ASN A 29 -16.09 -1.44 17.46
N ASN A 30 -15.30 -0.42 17.17
CA ASN A 30 -15.34 0.37 15.96
C ASN A 30 -14.96 -0.54 14.79
N ILE A 31 -15.95 -1.18 14.19
CA ILE A 31 -15.83 -1.92 12.93
C ILE A 31 -15.15 -1.03 11.89
N LEU A 32 -15.46 0.27 11.89
CA LEU A 32 -14.81 1.29 11.07
C LEU A 32 -13.30 1.40 11.33
N ARG A 33 -12.87 1.37 12.59
CA ARG A 33 -11.45 1.40 12.98
C ARG A 33 -10.75 0.12 12.52
N THR A 34 -11.36 -1.03 12.73
CA THR A 34 -10.82 -2.32 12.27
C THR A 34 -10.72 -2.38 10.75
N MET A 35 -11.72 -1.87 10.02
CA MET A 35 -11.69 -1.76 8.56
C MET A 35 -10.58 -0.81 8.07
N LYS A 36 -10.42 0.35 8.70
CA LYS A 36 -9.34 1.30 8.38
C LYS A 36 -7.97 0.68 8.63
N THR A 37 -7.79 -0.01 9.76
CA THR A 37 -6.55 -0.72 10.07
C THR A 37 -6.26 -1.83 9.06
N ARG A 38 -7.26 -2.62 8.66
CA ARG A 38 -7.12 -3.65 7.62
C ARG A 38 -6.75 -3.05 6.26
N LYS A 39 -7.36 -1.92 5.88
CA LYS A 39 -7.01 -1.19 4.65
C LYS A 39 -5.54 -0.74 4.69
N ASN A 40 -5.13 -0.09 5.78
CA ASN A 40 -3.75 0.37 5.96
C ASN A 40 -2.75 -0.78 5.91
N LEU A 41 -3.06 -1.91 6.55
CA LEU A 41 -2.24 -3.13 6.50
C LEU A 41 -2.07 -3.64 5.07
N ARG A 42 -3.16 -3.66 4.28
CA ARG A 42 -3.10 -4.11 2.89
C ARG A 42 -2.24 -3.18 2.03
N GLU A 43 -2.40 -1.86 2.19
CA GLU A 43 -1.58 -0.90 1.45
C GLU A 43 -0.10 -1.01 1.83
N LEU A 44 0.21 -1.15 3.13
CA LEU A 44 1.59 -1.35 3.58
C LEU A 44 2.20 -2.64 2.99
N ARG A 45 1.43 -3.74 2.94
CA ARG A 45 1.88 -5.00 2.32
C ARG A 45 2.16 -4.83 0.83
N LYS A 46 1.31 -4.11 0.09
CA LYS A 46 1.56 -3.81 -1.33
C LYS A 46 2.83 -3.00 -1.52
N THR A 47 3.06 -1.99 -0.68
CA THR A 47 4.28 -1.19 -0.71
C THR A 47 5.52 -2.05 -0.48
N VAL A 48 5.48 -2.95 0.50
CA VAL A 48 6.57 -3.89 0.78
C VAL A 48 6.82 -4.82 -0.42
N GLU A 49 5.76 -5.38 -1.01
CA GLU A 49 5.86 -6.25 -2.18
C GLU A 49 6.45 -5.52 -3.40
N TYR A 50 6.01 -4.29 -3.65
CA TYR A 50 6.53 -3.43 -4.71
C TYR A 50 8.04 -3.20 -4.57
N TYR A 51 8.50 -2.72 -3.41
CA TYR A 51 9.92 -2.43 -3.21
C TYR A 51 10.77 -3.70 -3.22
N ASN A 52 10.28 -4.82 -2.70
CA ASN A 52 10.99 -6.09 -2.79
C ASN A 52 11.20 -6.52 -4.24
N LYS A 53 10.20 -6.32 -5.10
CA LYS A 53 10.32 -6.59 -6.54
C LYS A 53 11.34 -5.66 -7.20
N GLU A 54 11.27 -4.37 -6.90
CA GLU A 54 12.20 -3.36 -7.44
C GLU A 54 13.64 -3.61 -7.01
N ILE A 55 13.88 -3.94 -5.73
CA ILE A 55 15.20 -4.32 -5.22
C ILE A 55 15.73 -5.55 -5.96
N LYS A 56 14.90 -6.56 -6.18
CA LYS A 56 15.30 -7.79 -6.88
C LYS A 56 15.72 -7.49 -8.32
N GLU A 57 14.98 -6.62 -9.01
CA GLU A 57 15.29 -6.20 -10.36
C GLU A 57 16.57 -5.36 -10.41
N ASN A 58 16.71 -4.37 -9.53
CA ASN A 58 17.91 -3.55 -9.44
C ASN A 58 19.15 -4.40 -9.12
N GLN A 59 19.03 -5.39 -8.24
CA GLN A 59 20.13 -6.33 -7.97
C GLN A 59 20.47 -7.18 -9.20
N ARG A 60 19.49 -7.55 -10.03
CA ARG A 60 19.74 -8.24 -11.29
C ARG A 60 20.50 -7.33 -12.25
N ILE A 61 20.05 -6.10 -12.42
CA ILE A 61 20.72 -5.09 -13.24
C ILE A 61 22.16 -4.89 -12.75
N ILE A 62 22.37 -4.67 -11.45
CA ILE A 62 23.71 -4.52 -10.87
C ILE A 62 24.59 -5.73 -11.17
N ARG A 63 24.07 -6.96 -11.06
CA ARG A 63 24.85 -8.17 -11.42
C ARG A 63 25.21 -8.19 -12.90
N GLU A 64 24.27 -7.94 -13.79
CA GLU A 64 24.51 -7.88 -15.24
C GLU A 64 25.55 -6.79 -15.60
N LEU A 65 25.46 -5.62 -14.94
CA LEU A 65 26.41 -4.53 -15.05
C LEU A 65 27.81 -4.89 -14.51
N THR A 66 27.89 -5.62 -13.40
CA THR A 66 29.19 -5.94 -12.77
C THR A 66 29.90 -7.11 -13.47
N MET A 67 29.14 -8.02 -14.09
CA MET A 67 29.69 -9.22 -14.75
C MET A 67 30.30 -8.91 -16.12
N ASP A 68 29.86 -7.86 -16.81
CA ASP A 68 30.44 -7.45 -18.10
C ASP A 68 30.62 -5.93 -18.19
N LYS A 69 31.88 -5.49 -18.15
CA LYS A 69 32.29 -4.08 -18.26
C LYS A 69 31.76 -3.41 -19.53
N LYS A 70 31.58 -4.18 -20.61
CA LYS A 70 31.08 -3.68 -21.90
C LYS A 70 29.56 -3.45 -21.84
N SER A 71 28.82 -4.34 -21.18
CA SER A 71 27.39 -4.18 -20.91
C SER A 71 27.11 -3.00 -19.96
N PHE A 72 27.98 -2.77 -18.96
CA PHE A 72 27.91 -1.58 -18.12
C PHE A 72 28.08 -0.28 -18.90
N GLU A 73 29.12 -0.18 -19.73
CA GLU A 73 29.37 1.02 -20.53
C GLU A 73 28.22 1.32 -21.49
N LYS A 74 27.62 0.27 -22.08
CA LYS A 74 26.43 0.41 -22.94
C LYS A 74 25.22 0.96 -22.18
N TYR A 75 24.87 0.36 -21.04
CA TYR A 75 23.73 0.79 -20.23
C TYR A 75 23.89 2.21 -19.68
N ALA A 76 25.09 2.57 -19.22
CA ALA A 76 25.44 3.90 -18.74
C ALA A 76 25.28 4.98 -19.82
N ARG A 77 25.63 4.66 -21.07
CA ARG A 77 25.49 5.57 -22.23
C ARG A 77 24.04 5.69 -22.69
N GLU A 78 23.27 4.62 -22.73
CA GLU A 78 21.88 4.63 -23.22
C GLU A 78 20.90 5.22 -22.20
N THR A 79 21.08 4.94 -20.90
CA THR A 79 20.12 5.36 -19.86
C THR A 79 20.48 6.71 -19.25
N PHE A 80 21.78 6.99 -19.07
CA PHE A 80 22.26 8.16 -18.34
C PHE A 80 23.08 9.12 -19.21
N PHE A 81 23.25 8.83 -20.51
CA PHE A 81 24.04 9.64 -21.46
C PHE A 81 25.46 9.97 -20.98
N LEU A 82 26.05 9.06 -20.19
CA LEU A 82 27.38 9.26 -19.63
C LEU A 82 28.45 9.25 -20.73
N LYS A 83 29.31 10.26 -20.74
CA LYS A 83 30.44 10.41 -21.66
C LYS A 83 31.78 10.39 -20.93
N ARG A 84 32.84 9.97 -21.63
CA ARG A 84 34.21 10.22 -21.16
C ARG A 84 34.57 11.70 -21.35
N PRO A 85 35.53 12.25 -20.57
CA PRO A 85 35.90 13.67 -20.65
C PRO A 85 36.40 14.11 -22.04
N ASP A 86 36.95 13.18 -22.81
CA ASP A 86 37.53 13.35 -24.14
C ASP A 86 36.58 12.94 -25.30
N GLU A 87 35.29 12.74 -25.01
CA GLU A 87 34.33 12.22 -25.98
C GLU A 87 33.17 13.20 -26.25
N GLU A 88 32.87 13.44 -27.53
CA GLU A 88 31.75 14.26 -27.98
C GLU A 88 30.56 13.37 -28.37
N ILE A 89 29.40 13.56 -27.73
CA ILE A 89 28.16 12.84 -28.05
C ILE A 89 27.33 13.67 -29.03
N TYR A 90 26.96 13.08 -30.16
CA TYR A 90 26.02 13.64 -31.13
C TYR A 90 24.68 12.89 -31.02
N ILE A 91 23.59 13.62 -30.74
CA ILE A 91 22.22 13.09 -30.76
C ILE A 91 21.59 13.55 -32.08
N ILE A 92 21.27 12.60 -32.95
CA ILE A 92 20.61 12.87 -34.22
C ILE A 92 19.13 12.58 -34.03
N GLU A 93 18.30 13.62 -34.04
CA GLU A 93 16.85 13.47 -34.13
C GLU A 93 16.47 13.30 -35.60
N GLU A 94 15.95 12.13 -35.98
CA GLU A 94 15.24 11.97 -37.24
C GLU A 94 13.89 12.65 -37.13
N ASN A 95 13.64 13.61 -38.02
CA ASN A 95 12.41 14.39 -38.14
C ASN A 95 11.56 13.84 -39.29
#